data_AF-A0AAD8KNT8-F1
#
_entry.id   AF-A0AAD8KNT8-F1
#
_cell.length_a   1.000
_cell.length_b   1.000
_cell.length_c   1.000
_cell.angle_alpha   90.00
_cell.angle_beta   90.00
_cell.angle_gamma   90.00
#
_symmetry.space_group_name_H-M   'P 1'
#
loop_
_entity.id
_entity.type
_entity.pdbx_description
1 polymer ?
#
loop_
_entity_poly.entity_id
_entity_poly.type
_entity_poly.pdbx_seq_one_letter_code
_entity_poly.pdbx_strand_id
1 'polypeptide(L)'
;MAVSKKTALAFKSYQNQAKVLVKTYLFADAFMPYTSVLGGIFASKMVYDLTQLISTFYFRTYAGLTKIQRIEWNNRGMSSVHAIFITAMSLYFVFWSDLYSDLYTDGPITFRSSPLSTFALGVSVGYFLSDLGMIFWMYPALGGLEYVVHHTLSAIAVSYAMFTGEGQLYTFMVLISELTTPEINLRWYLDTAGLKKSNAYLINGVVIFFAWLAARILLFVYMFYHVYLHYNQVIQMHEIGILLVFMVPSVLAAMNLMWFGKIVKGMMKTLAKRQ
;
A
#
# COMPACT_ATOMS: atom_id res chain seq x y z
N MET A 1 23.77 19.94 36.24
CA MET A 1 24.81 18.91 36.48
C MET A 1 25.61 18.72 35.20
N ALA A 2 26.90 19.05 35.21
CA ALA A 2 27.76 18.83 34.06
C ALA A 2 28.03 17.34 33.86
N VAL A 3 27.73 16.81 32.68
CA VAL A 3 28.00 15.41 32.34
C VAL A 3 29.51 15.19 32.35
N SER A 4 29.97 14.19 33.11
CA SER A 4 31.39 13.84 33.21
C SER A 4 31.96 13.55 31.82
N LYS A 5 33.20 13.98 31.57
CA LYS A 5 33.93 13.79 30.30
C LYS A 5 33.96 12.31 29.86
N LYS A 6 34.00 11.38 30.84
CA LYS A 6 33.96 9.92 30.61
C LYS A 6 32.58 9.46 30.12
N THR A 7 31.52 10.00 30.68
CA THR A 7 30.13 9.71 30.28
C THR A 7 29.83 10.28 28.89
N ALA A 8 30.33 11.48 28.57
CA ALA A 8 30.18 12.08 27.24
C ALA A 8 30.91 11.27 26.15
N LEU A 9 32.11 10.74 26.45
CA LEU A 9 32.86 9.87 25.55
C LEU A 9 32.16 8.53 25.31
N ALA A 10 31.61 7.91 26.36
CA ALA A 10 30.83 6.69 26.23
C ALA A 10 29.59 6.89 25.35
N PHE A 11 28.84 7.98 25.56
CA PHE A 11 27.65 8.30 24.77
C PHE A 11 27.97 8.49 23.28
N LYS A 12 29.09 9.17 22.98
CA LYS A 12 29.57 9.38 21.62
C LYS A 12 30.02 8.07 20.97
N SER A 13 30.62 7.16 21.74
CA SER A 13 30.96 5.80 21.29
C SER A 13 29.72 5.00 20.92
N TYR A 14 28.69 4.98 21.78
CA TYR A 14 27.42 4.30 21.49
C TYR A 14 26.72 4.89 20.26
N GLN A 15 26.68 6.22 20.12
CA GLN A 15 26.14 6.85 18.92
C GLN A 15 26.91 6.46 17.65
N ASN A 16 28.24 6.37 17.72
CA ASN A 16 29.05 5.95 16.59
C ASN A 16 28.82 4.46 16.25
N GLN A 17 28.76 3.59 17.25
CA GLN A 17 28.44 2.18 17.06
C GLN A 17 27.03 1.99 16.49
N ALA A 18 26.04 2.74 16.99
CA ALA A 18 24.69 2.73 16.43
C ALA A 18 24.67 3.24 14.99
N LYS A 19 25.39 4.32 14.67
CA LYS A 19 25.51 4.82 13.29
C LYS A 19 26.17 3.79 12.36
N VAL A 20 27.22 3.12 12.81
CA VAL A 20 27.88 2.05 12.04
C VAL A 20 26.93 0.88 11.86
N LEU A 21 26.24 0.43 12.90
CA LEU A 21 25.26 -0.65 12.78
C LEU A 21 24.14 -0.29 11.79
N VAL A 22 23.61 0.93 11.90
CA VAL A 22 22.57 1.45 11.01
C VAL A 22 23.06 1.53 9.57
N LYS A 23 24.27 2.04 9.33
CA LYS A 23 24.83 2.19 7.98
C LYS A 23 25.27 0.85 7.36
N THR A 24 25.82 -0.06 8.15
CA THR A 24 26.42 -1.32 7.67
C THR A 24 25.42 -2.48 7.59
N TYR A 25 24.33 -2.47 8.37
CA TYR A 25 23.35 -3.57 8.38
C TYR A 25 21.95 -3.14 7.99
N LEU A 26 21.52 -1.95 8.38
CA LEU A 26 20.17 -1.45 8.08
C LEU A 26 20.09 -0.80 6.69
N PHE A 27 21.15 -0.08 6.28
CA PHE A 27 21.25 0.62 5.00
C PHE A 27 22.33 0.06 4.05
N ALA A 28 22.95 -1.07 4.38
CA ALA A 28 23.74 -1.76 3.36
C ALA A 28 22.79 -2.30 2.29
N ASP A 29 23.06 -1.98 1.03
CA ASP A 29 22.16 -2.23 -0.11
C ASP A 29 21.67 -3.69 -0.18
N ALA A 30 22.51 -4.65 0.24
CA ALA A 30 22.17 -6.06 0.26
C ALA A 30 21.13 -6.47 1.33
N PHE A 31 21.03 -5.75 2.45
CA PHE A 31 20.15 -6.12 3.58
C PHE A 31 18.85 -5.31 3.65
N MET A 32 18.81 -4.18 2.95
CA MET A 32 17.68 -3.26 2.95
C MET A 32 16.32 -3.91 2.61
N PRO A 33 16.20 -4.80 1.60
CA PRO A 33 14.93 -5.48 1.33
C PRO A 33 14.43 -6.28 2.53
N TYR A 34 15.30 -7.02 3.20
CA TYR A 34 14.92 -7.87 4.33
C TYR A 34 14.55 -7.06 5.58
N THR A 35 15.33 -6.04 5.91
CA THR A 35 15.08 -5.19 7.08
C THR A 35 13.80 -4.36 6.90
N SER A 36 13.51 -3.88 5.68
CA SER A 36 12.27 -3.16 5.36
C SER A 36 11.04 -4.05 5.41
N VAL A 37 11.12 -5.31 4.95
CA VAL A 37 10.02 -6.31 5.13
C VAL A 37 9.71 -6.54 6.60
N LEU A 38 10.72 -6.82 7.42
CA LEU A 38 10.53 -7.02 8.86
C LEU A 38 9.99 -5.76 9.53
N GLY A 39 10.48 -4.58 9.13
CA GLY A 39 9.96 -3.29 9.56
C GLY A 39 8.49 -3.10 9.19
N GLY A 40 8.07 -3.49 7.98
CA GLY A 40 6.68 -3.45 7.53
C GLY A 40 5.76 -4.37 8.33
N ILE A 41 6.21 -5.59 8.66
CA ILE A 41 5.45 -6.52 9.52
C ILE A 41 5.29 -5.94 10.93
N PHE A 42 6.38 -5.44 11.50
CA PHE A 42 6.35 -4.82 12.84
C PHE A 42 5.44 -3.58 12.86
N ALA A 43 5.56 -2.70 11.87
CA ALA A 43 4.70 -1.52 11.72
C ALA A 43 3.23 -1.92 11.59
N SER A 44 2.93 -2.95 10.81
CA SER A 44 1.57 -3.48 10.64
C SER A 44 0.97 -3.91 11.99
N LYS A 45 1.72 -4.70 12.78
CA LYS A 45 1.29 -5.11 14.12
C LYS A 45 1.12 -3.91 15.06
N MET A 46 2.06 -2.98 15.06
CA MET A 46 2.01 -1.79 15.90
C MET A 46 0.80 -0.91 15.58
N VAL A 47 0.50 -0.68 14.29
CA VAL A 47 -0.66 0.10 13.86
C VAL A 47 -1.97 -0.63 14.20
N TYR A 48 -2.02 -1.95 14.05
CA TYR A 48 -3.17 -2.74 14.48
C TYR A 48 -3.46 -2.56 15.97
N ASP A 49 -2.44 -2.68 16.82
CA ASP A 49 -2.56 -2.52 18.27
C ASP A 49 -2.94 -1.08 18.66
N LEU A 50 -2.35 -0.08 18.00
CA LEU A 50 -2.67 1.32 18.20
C LEU A 50 -4.12 1.62 17.78
N THR A 51 -4.56 1.07 16.65
CA THR A 51 -5.95 1.17 16.20
C THR A 51 -6.89 0.58 17.23
N GLN A 52 -6.57 -0.60 17.78
CA GLN A 52 -7.35 -1.21 18.85
C GLN A 52 -7.39 -0.34 20.10
N LEU A 53 -6.24 0.21 20.52
CA LEU A 53 -6.13 1.07 21.69
C LEU A 53 -6.98 2.32 21.54
N ILE A 54 -6.78 3.08 20.47
CA ILE A 54 -7.54 4.30 20.18
C ILE A 54 -9.04 3.98 20.05
N SER A 55 -9.39 2.91 19.34
CA SER A 55 -10.79 2.52 19.13
C SER A 55 -11.51 2.19 20.44
N THR A 56 -10.80 1.55 21.38
CA THR A 56 -11.35 1.20 22.69
C THR A 56 -11.72 2.43 23.53
N PHE A 57 -10.92 3.50 23.47
CA PHE A 57 -11.15 4.70 24.28
C PHE A 57 -12.05 5.75 23.62
N TYR A 58 -11.99 5.89 22.30
CA TYR A 58 -12.62 7.01 21.60
C TYR A 58 -13.89 6.64 20.83
N PHE A 59 -14.11 5.36 20.50
CA PHE A 59 -15.21 4.94 19.64
C PHE A 59 -16.20 4.07 20.40
N ARG A 60 -17.33 4.65 20.84
CA ARG A 60 -18.40 3.90 21.53
C ARG A 60 -18.92 2.71 20.71
N THR A 61 -19.00 2.86 19.39
CA THR A 61 -19.38 1.78 18.46
C THR A 61 -18.50 0.56 18.65
N TYR A 62 -17.17 0.74 18.81
CA TYR A 62 -16.20 -0.35 18.93
C TYR A 62 -16.48 -1.26 20.13
N ALA A 63 -16.91 -0.69 21.26
CA ALA A 63 -17.30 -1.45 22.45
C ALA A 63 -18.50 -2.39 22.20
N GLY A 64 -19.41 -2.02 21.29
CA GLY A 64 -20.57 -2.84 20.92
C GLY A 64 -20.31 -3.90 19.84
N LEU A 65 -19.13 -3.90 19.21
CA LEU A 65 -18.82 -4.81 18.11
C LEU A 65 -18.54 -6.24 18.59
N THR A 66 -18.91 -7.22 17.76
CA THR A 66 -18.52 -8.62 17.93
C THR A 66 -17.00 -8.78 17.81
N LYS A 67 -16.45 -9.90 18.32
CA LYS A 67 -15.02 -10.20 18.23
C LYS A 67 -14.49 -10.12 16.79
N ILE A 68 -15.24 -10.68 15.82
CA ILE A 68 -14.85 -10.67 14.41
C ILE A 68 -14.87 -9.25 13.84
N GLN A 69 -15.92 -8.46 14.12
CA GLN A 69 -16.00 -7.08 13.67
C GLN A 69 -14.90 -6.19 14.26
N ARG A 70 -14.46 -6.44 15.50
CA ARG A 70 -13.31 -5.72 16.09
C ARG A 70 -12.01 -6.06 15.37
N ILE A 71 -11.82 -7.32 14.99
CA ILE A 71 -10.65 -7.76 14.21
C ILE A 71 -10.66 -7.08 12.84
N GLU A 72 -11.79 -7.09 12.14
CA GLU A 72 -11.94 -6.38 10.85
C GLU A 72 -11.73 -4.87 11.01
N TRP A 73 -12.29 -4.27 12.07
CA TRP A 73 -12.12 -2.85 12.37
C TRP A 73 -10.65 -2.46 12.53
N ASN A 74 -9.88 -3.26 13.28
CA ASN A 74 -8.47 -2.99 13.53
C ASN A 74 -7.60 -3.26 12.28
N ASN A 75 -7.93 -4.32 11.53
CA ASN A 75 -7.28 -4.62 10.25
C ASN A 75 -7.50 -3.49 9.22
N ARG A 76 -8.70 -2.91 9.16
CA ARG A 76 -8.99 -1.73 8.32
C ARG A 76 -8.20 -0.48 8.74
N GLY A 77 -7.87 -0.34 10.02
CA GLY A 77 -7.03 0.76 10.49
C GLY A 77 -5.59 0.59 10.01
N MET A 78 -5.05 -0.62 10.16
CA MET A 78 -3.76 -1.02 9.63
C MET A 78 -3.65 -0.78 8.12
N SER A 79 -4.62 -1.26 7.33
CA SER A 79 -4.63 -1.07 5.88
C SER A 79 -4.79 0.38 5.45
N SER A 80 -5.56 1.19 6.18
CA SER A 80 -5.69 2.63 5.89
C SER A 80 -4.36 3.37 6.05
N VAL A 81 -3.58 3.05 7.09
CA VAL A 81 -2.27 3.69 7.32
C VAL A 81 -1.26 3.28 6.27
N HIS A 82 -1.18 1.98 5.94
CA HIS A 82 -0.32 1.51 4.85
C HIS A 82 -0.70 2.17 3.53
N ALA A 83 -1.99 2.21 3.19
CA ALA A 83 -2.48 2.79 1.95
C ALA A 83 -2.10 4.26 1.82
N ILE A 84 -2.21 5.06 2.90
CA ILE A 84 -1.76 6.45 2.92
C ILE A 84 -0.24 6.54 2.67
N PHE A 85 0.55 5.74 3.38
CA PHE A 85 2.00 5.71 3.23
C PHE A 85 2.41 5.36 1.79
N ILE A 86 1.93 4.24 1.25
CA ILE A 86 2.38 3.78 -0.06
C ILE A 86 1.83 4.63 -1.19
N THR A 87 0.63 5.21 -1.04
CA THR A 87 0.10 6.16 -2.03
C THR A 87 0.98 7.41 -2.09
N ALA A 88 1.36 7.97 -0.94
CA ALA A 88 2.23 9.14 -0.90
C ALA A 88 3.59 8.86 -1.53
N MET A 89 4.22 7.73 -1.20
CA MET A 89 5.49 7.31 -1.80
C MET A 89 5.35 7.06 -3.30
N SER A 90 4.28 6.39 -3.74
CA SER A 90 4.04 6.11 -5.15
C SER A 90 3.83 7.38 -5.97
N LEU A 91 3.02 8.33 -5.47
CA LEU A 91 2.82 9.61 -6.13
C LEU A 91 4.13 10.39 -6.24
N TYR A 92 4.91 10.44 -5.16
CA TYR A 92 6.24 11.07 -5.17
C TYR A 92 7.12 10.46 -6.26
N PHE A 93 7.25 9.13 -6.31
CA PHE A 93 8.11 8.48 -7.28
C PHE A 93 7.63 8.63 -8.72
N VAL A 94 6.32 8.48 -8.97
CA VAL A 94 5.77 8.51 -10.33
C VAL A 94 5.73 9.92 -10.92
N PHE A 95 5.47 10.95 -10.11
CA PHE A 95 5.20 12.31 -10.63
C PHE A 95 6.17 13.40 -10.18
N TRP A 96 6.91 13.22 -9.08
CA TRP A 96 7.78 14.27 -8.53
C TRP A 96 9.26 13.91 -8.50
N SER A 97 9.61 12.63 -8.50
CA SER A 97 11.00 12.18 -8.46
C SER A 97 11.61 12.13 -9.87
N ASP A 98 12.86 12.55 -9.98
CA ASP A 98 13.64 12.40 -11.22
C ASP A 98 14.01 10.93 -11.54
N LEU A 99 13.82 10.00 -10.60
CA LEU A 99 14.22 8.59 -10.72
C LEU A 99 13.64 7.91 -11.97
N TYR A 100 12.41 8.27 -12.34
CA TYR A 100 11.70 7.72 -13.50
C TYR A 100 11.41 8.77 -14.56
N SER A 101 12.16 9.87 -14.58
CA SER A 101 12.05 10.87 -15.65
C SER A 101 12.66 10.36 -16.95
N ASP A 102 12.02 10.65 -18.08
CA ASP A 102 12.58 10.38 -19.41
C ASP A 102 13.84 11.23 -19.69
N LEU A 103 13.98 12.36 -18.96
CA LEU A 103 15.18 13.21 -19.04
C LEU A 103 16.37 12.62 -18.30
N TYR A 104 16.14 11.66 -17.41
CA TYR A 104 17.19 10.94 -16.71
C TYR A 104 17.73 9.85 -17.66
N THR A 105 19.02 9.90 -17.99
CA THR A 105 19.61 9.09 -19.08
C THR A 105 20.34 7.82 -18.62
N ASP A 106 20.33 7.51 -17.32
CA ASP A 106 21.08 6.37 -16.79
C ASP A 106 20.28 5.06 -16.92
N GLY A 107 20.43 4.41 -18.07
CA GLY A 107 19.86 3.09 -18.36
C GLY A 107 18.34 3.07 -18.61
N PRO A 108 17.76 1.89 -18.91
CA PRO A 108 16.33 1.78 -19.16
C PRO A 108 15.52 2.01 -17.87
N ILE A 109 14.37 2.68 -18.01
CA ILE A 109 13.48 3.08 -16.89
C ILE A 109 13.03 1.88 -16.04
N THR A 110 12.98 0.70 -16.66
CA THR A 110 12.60 -0.57 -16.05
C THR A 110 13.62 -1.13 -15.08
N PHE A 111 14.87 -0.66 -15.09
CA PHE A 111 15.94 -1.12 -14.18
C PHE A 111 16.32 -0.07 -13.14
N ARG A 112 15.64 1.09 -13.14
CA ARG A 112 15.95 2.18 -12.21
C ARG A 112 15.32 1.90 -10.85
N SER A 113 16.12 2.00 -9.81
CA SER A 113 15.69 1.89 -8.43
C SER A 113 16.58 2.76 -7.54
N SER A 114 16.12 3.00 -6.32
CA SER A 114 16.85 3.72 -5.29
C SER A 114 16.69 3.02 -3.94
N PRO A 115 17.57 3.26 -2.97
CA PRO A 115 17.39 2.74 -1.62
C PRO A 115 16.03 3.11 -1.02
N LEU A 116 15.56 4.35 -1.22
CA LEU A 116 14.27 4.79 -0.70
C LEU A 116 13.08 4.08 -1.38
N SER A 117 13.17 3.84 -2.69
CA SER A 117 12.10 3.15 -3.42
C SER A 117 12.02 1.67 -3.03
N THR A 118 13.16 0.99 -2.93
CA THR A 118 13.25 -0.39 -2.44
C THR A 118 12.76 -0.50 -1.00
N PHE A 119 13.13 0.44 -0.12
CA PHE A 119 12.60 0.50 1.25
C PHE A 119 11.08 0.63 1.30
N ALA A 120 10.49 1.53 0.50
CA ALA A 120 9.04 1.73 0.47
C ALA A 120 8.28 0.49 -0.03
N LEU A 121 8.81 -0.19 -1.04
CA LEU A 121 8.27 -1.47 -1.51
C LEU A 121 8.40 -2.55 -0.43
N GLY A 122 9.53 -2.64 0.27
CA GLY A 122 9.70 -3.64 1.32
C GLY A 122 8.80 -3.45 2.54
N VAL A 123 8.55 -2.20 2.96
CA VAL A 123 7.50 -1.92 3.95
C VAL A 123 6.15 -2.42 3.46
N SER A 124 5.85 -2.25 2.16
CA SER A 124 4.60 -2.73 1.56
C SER A 124 4.52 -4.25 1.46
N VAL A 125 5.61 -4.94 1.14
CA VAL A 125 5.67 -6.41 1.20
C VAL A 125 5.36 -6.90 2.61
N GLY A 126 5.99 -6.30 3.63
CA GLY A 126 5.72 -6.65 5.03
C GLY A 126 4.25 -6.47 5.44
N TYR A 127 3.61 -5.40 4.95
CA TYR A 127 2.18 -5.20 5.09
C TYR A 127 1.37 -6.29 4.36
N PHE A 128 1.61 -6.55 3.08
CA PHE A 128 0.85 -7.54 2.30
C PHE A 128 0.95 -8.94 2.91
N LEU A 129 2.12 -9.33 3.44
CA LEU A 129 2.29 -10.59 4.15
C LEU A 129 1.48 -10.64 5.46
N SER A 130 1.49 -9.56 6.23
CA SER A 130 0.70 -9.45 7.46
C SER A 130 -0.79 -9.54 7.18
N ASP A 131 -1.25 -8.83 6.15
CA ASP A 131 -2.66 -8.77 5.77
C ASP A 131 -3.15 -10.10 5.17
N LEU A 132 -2.37 -10.73 4.29
CA LEU A 132 -2.65 -12.09 3.78
C LEU A 132 -2.72 -13.10 4.92
N GLY A 133 -1.80 -13.04 5.89
CA GLY A 133 -1.83 -13.91 7.07
C GLY A 133 -3.15 -13.77 7.84
N MET A 134 -3.64 -12.55 8.03
CA MET A 134 -4.93 -12.29 8.65
C MET A 134 -6.11 -12.79 7.81
N ILE A 135 -6.10 -12.52 6.49
CA ILE A 135 -7.15 -12.96 5.56
C ILE A 135 -7.27 -14.48 5.56
N PHE A 136 -6.16 -15.22 5.50
CA PHE A 136 -6.19 -16.67 5.53
C PHE A 136 -6.64 -17.22 6.87
N TRP A 137 -6.13 -16.67 7.98
CA TRP A 137 -6.49 -17.13 9.32
C TRP A 137 -7.98 -16.93 9.64
N MET A 138 -8.56 -15.84 9.14
CA MET A 138 -9.95 -15.47 9.37
C MET A 138 -10.84 -15.73 8.16
N TYR A 139 -10.41 -16.54 7.18
CA TYR A 139 -11.18 -16.78 5.97
C TYR A 139 -12.49 -17.53 6.30
N PRO A 140 -13.66 -17.13 5.74
CA PRO A 140 -13.91 -16.04 4.79
C PRO A 140 -14.38 -14.72 5.45
N ALA A 141 -14.23 -14.57 6.77
CA ALA A 141 -14.78 -13.44 7.53
C ALA A 141 -14.12 -12.09 7.24
N LEU A 142 -12.82 -12.05 6.96
CA LEU A 142 -12.10 -10.80 6.62
C LEU A 142 -12.03 -10.51 5.11
N GLY A 143 -12.47 -11.44 4.26
CA GLY A 143 -12.39 -11.26 2.82
C GLY A 143 -12.90 -12.46 2.03
N GLY A 144 -13.21 -12.22 0.76
CA GLY A 144 -13.54 -13.27 -0.20
C GLY A 144 -12.36 -13.63 -1.10
N LEU A 145 -12.59 -14.56 -2.03
CA LEU A 145 -11.60 -14.98 -3.02
C LEU A 145 -11.01 -13.80 -3.80
N GLU A 146 -11.81 -12.78 -4.12
CA GLU A 146 -11.34 -11.53 -4.77
C GLU A 146 -10.20 -10.87 -3.97
N TYR A 147 -10.29 -10.83 -2.63
CA TYR A 147 -9.26 -10.24 -1.77
C TYR A 147 -8.01 -11.09 -1.70
N VAL A 148 -8.16 -12.42 -1.61
CA VAL A 148 -7.03 -13.37 -1.62
C VAL A 148 -6.23 -13.23 -2.91
N VAL A 149 -6.90 -13.25 -4.05
CA VAL A 149 -6.25 -13.10 -5.37
C VAL A 149 -5.57 -11.75 -5.47
N HIS A 150 -6.26 -10.66 -5.11
CA HIS A 150 -5.69 -9.30 -5.15
C HIS A 150 -4.40 -9.21 -4.33
N HIS A 151 -4.46 -9.58 -3.05
CA HIS A 151 -3.32 -9.43 -2.14
C HIS A 151 -2.18 -10.39 -2.49
N THR A 152 -2.46 -11.60 -2.98
CA THR A 152 -1.42 -12.55 -3.39
C THR A 152 -0.66 -12.05 -4.62
N LEU A 153 -1.38 -11.58 -5.65
CA LEU A 153 -0.75 -11.02 -6.85
C LEU A 153 0.06 -9.76 -6.52
N SER A 154 -0.48 -8.87 -5.68
CA SER A 154 0.23 -7.69 -5.19
C SER A 154 1.48 -8.08 -4.41
N ALA A 155 1.40 -9.03 -3.47
CA ALA A 155 2.55 -9.48 -2.69
C ALA A 155 3.67 -10.02 -3.58
N ILE A 156 3.35 -10.84 -4.59
CA ILE A 156 4.33 -11.40 -5.52
C ILE A 156 4.97 -10.29 -6.37
N ALA A 157 4.18 -9.43 -6.99
CA ALA A 157 4.69 -8.38 -7.87
C ALA A 157 5.54 -7.34 -7.12
N VAL A 158 5.08 -6.91 -5.94
CA VAL A 158 5.81 -5.93 -5.11
C VAL A 158 7.10 -6.56 -4.57
N SER A 159 7.08 -7.83 -4.16
CA SER A 159 8.29 -8.54 -3.72
C SER A 159 9.31 -8.66 -4.84
N TYR A 160 8.87 -9.02 -6.05
CA TYR A 160 9.73 -9.07 -7.22
C TYR A 160 10.43 -7.74 -7.45
N ALA A 161 9.67 -6.65 -7.60
CA ALA A 161 10.22 -5.33 -7.90
C ALA A 161 11.14 -4.79 -6.78
N MET A 162 10.85 -5.15 -5.53
CA MET A 162 11.72 -4.85 -4.40
C MET A 162 13.07 -5.59 -4.49
N PHE A 163 13.06 -6.90 -4.71
CA PHE A 163 14.28 -7.72 -4.68
C PHE A 163 15.16 -7.56 -5.92
N THR A 164 14.56 -7.37 -7.09
CA THR A 164 15.30 -7.26 -8.36
C THR A 164 15.62 -5.82 -8.72
N GLY A 165 14.89 -4.85 -8.18
CA GLY A 165 14.95 -3.46 -8.63
C GLY A 165 14.24 -3.22 -9.97
N GLU A 166 13.69 -4.25 -10.61
CA GLU A 166 13.07 -4.15 -11.91
C GLU A 166 11.59 -3.78 -11.84
N GLY A 167 11.11 -2.97 -12.78
CA GLY A 167 9.71 -2.63 -12.94
C GLY A 167 9.13 -1.81 -11.79
N GLN A 168 9.97 -1.23 -10.91
CA GLN A 168 9.51 -0.47 -9.75
C GLN A 168 8.57 0.67 -10.13
N LEU A 169 8.82 1.37 -11.24
CA LEU A 169 7.90 2.39 -11.76
C LEU A 169 6.47 1.86 -11.93
N TYR A 170 6.33 0.73 -12.62
CA TYR A 170 5.02 0.12 -12.88
C TYR A 170 4.36 -0.39 -11.61
N THR A 171 5.16 -0.93 -10.68
CA THR A 171 4.68 -1.30 -9.35
C THR A 171 4.14 -0.07 -8.60
N PHE A 172 4.84 1.07 -8.60
CA PHE A 172 4.35 2.30 -7.98
C PHE A 172 3.11 2.86 -8.70
N MET A 173 3.05 2.83 -10.03
CA MET A 173 1.83 3.21 -10.75
C MET A 173 0.62 2.40 -10.31
N VAL A 174 0.77 1.08 -10.13
CA VAL A 174 -0.30 0.21 -9.61
C VAL A 174 -0.61 0.54 -8.15
N LEU A 175 0.40 0.78 -7.31
CA LEU A 175 0.22 1.05 -5.87
C LEU A 175 -0.45 2.39 -5.56
N ILE A 176 -0.48 3.35 -6.50
CA ILE A 176 -1.33 4.56 -6.37
C ILE A 176 -2.81 4.17 -6.22
N SER A 177 -3.23 3.00 -6.72
CA SER A 177 -4.60 2.51 -6.52
C SER A 177 -4.99 2.28 -5.06
N GLU A 178 -4.02 2.17 -4.14
CA GLU A 178 -4.27 2.14 -2.70
C GLU A 178 -4.88 3.46 -2.18
N LEU A 179 -4.84 4.54 -2.96
CA LEU A 179 -5.49 5.82 -2.63
C LEU A 179 -6.97 5.64 -2.25
N THR A 180 -7.65 4.66 -2.85
CA THR A 180 -9.07 4.40 -2.57
C THR A 180 -9.31 3.63 -1.28
N THR A 181 -8.30 2.93 -0.75
CA THR A 181 -8.43 2.01 0.39
C THR A 181 -8.90 2.72 1.67
N PRO A 182 -8.34 3.89 2.08
CA PRO A 182 -8.85 4.63 3.24
C PRO A 182 -10.32 5.04 3.10
N GLU A 183 -10.75 5.41 1.89
CA GLU A 183 -12.14 5.80 1.63
C GLU A 183 -13.10 4.60 1.72
N ILE A 184 -12.70 3.44 1.20
CA ILE A 184 -13.47 2.19 1.31
C ILE A 184 -13.58 1.79 2.79
N ASN A 185 -12.50 1.90 3.56
CA ASN A 185 -12.48 1.63 4.99
C ASN A 185 -13.34 2.61 5.77
N LEU A 186 -13.27 3.91 5.46
CA LEU A 186 -14.13 4.93 6.05
C LEU A 186 -15.61 4.64 5.79
N ARG A 187 -15.96 4.24 4.56
CA ARG A 187 -17.33 3.82 4.23
C ARG A 187 -17.80 2.68 5.10
N TRP A 188 -16.95 1.67 5.30
CA TRP A 188 -17.24 0.53 6.15
C TRP A 188 -17.39 0.96 7.62
N TYR A 189 -16.53 1.84 8.14
CA TYR A 189 -16.67 2.36 9.51
C TYR A 189 -18.00 3.09 9.71
N LEU A 190 -18.40 3.92 8.74
CA LEU A 190 -19.69 4.61 8.77
C LEU A 190 -20.86 3.62 8.71
N ASP A 191 -20.77 2.58 7.88
CA ASP A 191 -21.76 1.49 7.83
C ASP A 191 -21.90 0.80 9.19
N THR A 192 -20.78 0.31 9.71
CA THR A 192 -20.68 -0.42 10.98
C THR A 192 -21.13 0.43 12.18
N ALA A 193 -20.98 1.75 12.12
CA ALA A 193 -21.50 2.68 13.12
C ALA A 193 -23.00 3.02 12.95
N GLY A 194 -23.71 2.43 11.99
CA GLY A 194 -25.12 2.70 11.72
C GLY A 194 -25.37 4.02 10.98
N LEU A 195 -24.34 4.62 10.37
CA LEU A 195 -24.37 5.96 9.77
C LEU A 195 -24.62 5.96 8.25
N LYS A 196 -25.22 4.90 7.68
CA LYS A 196 -25.55 4.82 6.24
C LYS A 196 -26.38 5.98 5.70
N LYS A 197 -27.22 6.58 6.55
CA LYS A 197 -28.11 7.69 6.18
C LYS A 197 -27.47 9.08 6.37
N SER A 198 -26.23 9.14 6.86
CA SER A 198 -25.54 10.41 7.11
C SER A 198 -25.06 11.08 5.82
N ASN A 199 -24.89 12.40 5.86
CA ASN A 199 -24.24 13.15 4.76
C ASN A 199 -22.79 12.69 4.55
N ALA A 200 -22.08 12.31 5.63
CA ALA A 200 -20.72 11.78 5.55
C ALA A 200 -20.65 10.52 4.67
N TYR A 201 -21.59 9.57 4.84
CA TYR A 201 -21.64 8.35 4.04
C TYR A 201 -21.93 8.62 2.56
N LEU A 202 -22.73 9.65 2.27
CA LEU A 202 -23.00 10.08 0.90
C LEU A 202 -21.78 10.74 0.26
N ILE A 203 -21.17 11.72 0.94
CA ILE A 203 -19.98 12.44 0.46
C ILE A 203 -18.85 11.45 0.19
N ASN A 204 -18.56 10.56 1.15
CA ASN A 204 -17.56 9.50 0.97
C ASN A 204 -17.88 8.61 -0.25
N GLY A 205 -19.15 8.31 -0.52
CA GLY A 205 -19.54 7.55 -1.72
C GLY A 205 -19.20 8.26 -3.03
N VAL A 206 -19.37 9.58 -3.07
CA VAL A 206 -18.99 10.42 -4.23
C VAL A 206 -17.47 10.48 -4.36
N VAL A 207 -16.75 10.65 -3.25
CA VAL A 207 -15.27 10.64 -3.23
C VAL A 207 -14.73 9.31 -3.74
N ILE A 208 -15.26 8.17 -3.28
CA ILE A 208 -14.89 6.83 -3.78
C ILE A 208 -15.10 6.73 -5.28
N PHE A 209 -16.21 7.21 -5.82
CA PHE A 209 -16.48 7.14 -7.26
C PHE A 209 -15.39 7.85 -8.07
N PHE A 210 -15.07 9.10 -7.74
CA PHE A 210 -14.06 9.87 -8.46
C PHE A 210 -12.64 9.35 -8.23
N ALA A 211 -12.30 8.99 -6.99
CA ALA A 211 -11.00 8.40 -6.67
C ALA A 211 -10.78 7.08 -7.41
N TRP A 212 -11.81 6.23 -7.52
CA TRP A 212 -11.75 4.98 -8.26
C TRP A 212 -11.57 5.21 -9.76
N LEU A 213 -12.34 6.13 -10.35
CA LEU A 213 -12.20 6.47 -11.77
C LEU A 213 -10.78 6.94 -12.08
N ALA A 214 -10.22 7.84 -11.27
CA ALA A 214 -8.88 8.37 -11.47
C ALA A 214 -7.79 7.32 -11.23
N ALA A 215 -7.73 6.73 -10.03
CA ALA A 215 -6.60 5.90 -9.60
C ALA A 215 -6.67 4.44 -10.07
N ARG A 216 -7.86 3.92 -10.40
CA ARG A 216 -8.06 2.49 -10.73
C ARG A 216 -8.49 2.23 -12.16
N ILE A 217 -9.01 3.24 -12.88
CA ILE A 217 -9.39 3.13 -14.28
C ILE A 217 -8.42 3.92 -15.17
N LEU A 218 -8.40 5.26 -15.04
CA LEU A 218 -7.60 6.11 -15.92
C LEU A 218 -6.10 5.87 -15.73
N LEU A 219 -5.63 5.72 -14.49
CA LEU A 219 -4.23 5.43 -14.22
C LEU A 219 -3.78 4.06 -14.76
N PHE A 220 -4.65 3.04 -14.75
CA PHE A 220 -4.34 1.75 -15.34
C PHE A 220 -4.24 1.84 -16.87
N VAL A 221 -5.14 2.59 -17.51
CA VAL A 221 -5.04 2.89 -18.96
C VAL A 221 -3.72 3.60 -19.27
N TYR A 222 -3.37 4.61 -18.48
CA TYR A 222 -2.08 5.31 -18.61
C TYR A 222 -0.88 4.37 -18.43
N MET A 223 -0.91 3.49 -17.43
CA MET A 223 0.14 2.52 -17.18
C MET A 223 0.33 1.57 -18.36
N PHE A 224 -0.74 1.00 -18.93
CA PHE A 224 -0.63 0.14 -20.12
C PHE A 224 -0.10 0.90 -21.33
N TYR A 225 -0.53 2.14 -21.52
CA TYR A 225 0.00 3.00 -22.57
C TYR A 225 1.50 3.27 -22.37
N HIS A 226 1.94 3.52 -21.14
CA HIS A 226 3.35 3.73 -20.81
C HIS A 226 4.19 2.46 -21.07
N VAL A 227 3.68 1.29 -20.69
CA VAL A 227 4.29 -0.02 -21.00
C VAL A 227 4.42 -0.22 -22.51
N TYR A 228 3.39 0.14 -23.28
CA TYR A 228 3.43 0.06 -24.74
C TYR A 228 4.52 0.94 -25.35
N LEU A 229 4.64 2.19 -24.91
CA LEU A 229 5.70 3.11 -25.38
C LEU A 229 7.10 2.61 -25.00
N HIS A 230 7.25 1.98 -23.85
CA HIS A 230 8.52 1.50 -23.31
C HIS A 230 8.73 -0.01 -23.54
N TYR A 231 8.00 -0.62 -24.48
CA TYR A 231 7.99 -2.07 -24.68
C TYR A 231 9.40 -2.66 -24.83
N ASN A 232 10.25 -1.99 -25.62
CA ASN A 232 11.65 -2.42 -25.84
C ASN A 232 12.49 -2.47 -24.55
N GLN A 233 12.14 -1.69 -23.53
CA GLN A 233 12.81 -1.70 -22.23
C GLN A 233 12.20 -2.77 -21.30
N VAL A 234 10.90 -3.04 -21.44
CA VAL A 234 10.22 -4.10 -20.66
C VAL A 234 10.74 -5.48 -21.06
N ILE A 235 10.88 -5.76 -22.36
CA ILE A 235 11.36 -7.07 -22.84
C ILE A 235 12.83 -7.37 -22.51
N GLN A 236 13.57 -6.40 -21.95
CA GLN A 236 14.94 -6.61 -21.46
C GLN A 236 14.96 -7.15 -20.03
N MET A 237 13.87 -7.01 -19.27
CA MET A 237 13.73 -7.53 -17.89
C MET A 237 13.81 -9.05 -17.86
N HIS A 238 14.00 -9.63 -16.68
CA HIS A 238 13.89 -11.09 -16.54
C HIS A 238 12.49 -11.57 -16.98
N GLU A 239 12.39 -12.81 -17.47
CA GLU A 239 11.12 -13.40 -17.95
C GLU A 239 9.99 -13.30 -16.92
N ILE A 240 10.31 -13.52 -15.63
CA ILE A 240 9.35 -13.37 -14.54
C ILE A 240 8.88 -11.91 -14.41
N GLY A 241 9.79 -10.94 -14.54
CA GLY A 241 9.45 -9.51 -14.52
C GLY A 241 8.55 -9.11 -15.67
N ILE A 242 8.86 -9.58 -16.89
CA ILE A 242 8.02 -9.38 -18.08
C ILE A 242 6.62 -9.92 -17.80
N LEU A 243 6.52 -11.17 -17.34
CA LEU A 243 5.24 -11.79 -17.01
C LEU A 243 4.46 -10.97 -15.97
N LEU A 244 5.11 -10.52 -14.90
CA LEU A 244 4.46 -9.77 -13.82
C LEU A 244 3.98 -8.39 -14.27
N VAL A 245 4.76 -7.66 -15.08
CA VAL A 245 4.39 -6.33 -15.62
C VAL A 245 3.14 -6.41 -16.49
N PHE A 246 2.94 -7.49 -17.24
CA PHE A 246 1.75 -7.66 -18.07
C PHE A 246 0.58 -8.32 -17.31
N MET A 247 0.81 -9.42 -16.61
CA MET A 247 -0.24 -10.25 -16.04
C MET A 247 -0.92 -9.59 -14.83
N VAL A 248 -0.14 -9.10 -13.86
CA VAL A 248 -0.70 -8.59 -12.60
C VAL A 248 -1.57 -7.35 -12.83
N PRO A 249 -1.10 -6.30 -13.53
CA PRO A 249 -1.94 -5.14 -13.84
C PRO A 249 -3.17 -5.50 -14.66
N SER A 250 -3.11 -6.49 -15.56
CA SER A 250 -4.26 -6.93 -16.36
C SER A 250 -5.35 -7.57 -15.50
N VAL A 251 -4.97 -8.48 -14.60
CA VAL A 251 -5.92 -9.09 -13.66
C VAL A 251 -6.52 -8.03 -12.73
N LEU A 252 -5.67 -7.14 -12.20
CA LEU A 252 -6.12 -6.04 -11.34
C LEU A 252 -7.04 -5.05 -12.07
N ALA A 253 -6.79 -4.76 -13.34
CA ALA A 253 -7.66 -3.93 -14.17
C ALA A 253 -9.05 -4.54 -14.34
N ALA A 254 -9.12 -5.85 -14.63
CA ALA A 254 -10.39 -6.57 -14.75
C ALA A 254 -11.18 -6.53 -13.44
N MET A 255 -10.51 -6.74 -12.30
CA MET A 255 -11.12 -6.62 -10.97
C MET A 255 -11.59 -5.18 -10.69
N ASN A 256 -10.78 -4.18 -11.04
CA ASN A 256 -11.11 -2.77 -10.88
C ASN A 256 -12.36 -2.38 -11.70
N LEU A 257 -12.52 -2.90 -12.92
CA LEU A 257 -13.71 -2.69 -13.74
C LEU A 257 -14.95 -3.33 -13.11
N MET A 258 -14.84 -4.57 -12.63
CA MET A 258 -15.93 -5.27 -11.93
C MET A 258 -16.39 -4.47 -10.70
N TRP A 259 -15.45 -4.04 -9.85
CA TRP A 259 -15.76 -3.25 -8.65
C TRP A 259 -16.29 -1.86 -8.99
N PHE A 260 -15.77 -1.20 -10.02
CA PHE A 260 -16.31 0.07 -10.49
C PHE A 260 -17.77 -0.06 -10.94
N GLY A 261 -18.13 -1.16 -11.61
CA GLY A 261 -19.51 -1.49 -11.92
C GLY A 261 -20.40 -1.62 -10.67
N LYS A 262 -19.89 -2.19 -9.57
CA LYS A 262 -20.61 -2.25 -8.27
C LYS A 262 -20.79 -0.83 -7.69
N ILE A 263 -19.77 0.03 -7.77
CA ILE A 263 -19.82 1.42 -7.28
C ILE A 263 -20.83 2.26 -8.08
N VAL A 264 -20.79 2.22 -9.40
CA VAL A 264 -21.73 2.91 -10.30
C VAL A 264 -23.17 2.52 -9.96
N LYS A 265 -23.45 1.21 -9.86
CA LYS A 265 -24.78 0.70 -9.47
C LYS A 265 -25.20 1.21 -8.09
N GLY A 266 -24.28 1.27 -7.14
CA GLY A 266 -24.53 1.83 -5.80
C GLY A 266 -24.90 3.32 -5.84
N MET A 267 -24.19 4.10 -6.66
CA MET A 267 -24.44 5.53 -6.83
C MET A 267 -25.78 5.80 -7.51
N MET A 268 -26.10 5.08 -8.59
CA MET A 268 -27.39 5.19 -9.29
C MET A 268 -28.57 4.91 -8.36
N LYS A 269 -28.47 3.88 -7.51
CA LYS A 269 -29.51 3.57 -6.51
C LYS A 269 -29.70 4.69 -5.49
N THR A 270 -28.64 5.39 -5.10
CA THR A 270 -28.72 6.52 -4.18
C THR A 270 -29.39 7.73 -4.84
N LEU A 271 -29.08 8.00 -6.11
CA LEU A 271 -29.69 9.10 -6.87
C LEU A 271 -31.18 8.86 -7.14
N ALA A 272 -31.55 7.63 -7.52
CA ALA A 272 -32.94 7.26 -7.79
C ALA A 272 -33.85 7.33 -6.54
N LYS A 273 -33.29 7.27 -5.33
CA LYS A 273 -34.05 7.43 -4.07
C LYS A 273 -34.25 8.88 -3.65
N ARG A 274 -33.57 9.82 -4.32
CA ARG A 274 -33.65 11.27 -4.05
C ARG A 274 -34.49 12.01 -5.10
N GLN A 275 -34.86 11.33 -6.18
CA GLN A 275 -35.90 11.73 -7.12
C GLN A 275 -37.25 11.28 -6.59
#